data_AF-A0A925P7Y0-F1
#
_entry.id   AF-A0A925P7Y0-F1
#
_cell.length_a   1.000
_cell.length_b   1.000
_cell.length_c   1.000
_cell.angle_alpha   90.00
_cell.angle_beta   90.00
_cell.angle_gamma   90.00
#
_symmetry.space_group_name_H-M   'P 1'
#
loop_
_entity.id
_entity.type
_entity.pdbx_description
1 polymer ?
#
loop_
_entity_poly.entity_id
_entity_poly.type
_entity_poly.pdbx_seq_one_letter_code
_entity_poly.pdbx_strand_id
1 'polypeptide(L)'
;MREQIEAWGISWEVLNTIPIVVIHGRGDHASAGDEPVYPEAVKEGIYYNPALAELITANFRLVSGPTSVLVRIQLSPGVSSSAEIEEGLRVAITRYVEAPIKVVCEPYEYFGSGMTLDYERKFAYLSV
;
A
#
# COMPACT_ATOMS: atom_id res chain seq x y z
N MET A 1 -12.96 20.36 11.39
CA MET A 1 -12.15 20.94 10.29
C MET A 1 -11.72 22.37 10.57
N ARG A 2 -12.64 23.34 10.78
CA ARG A 2 -12.28 24.74 11.13
C ARG A 2 -11.33 24.85 12.33
N GLU A 3 -11.67 24.22 13.44
CA GLU A 3 -10.85 24.24 14.67
C GLU A 3 -9.45 23.61 14.47
N GLN A 4 -9.34 22.54 13.68
CA GLN A 4 -8.04 21.93 13.34
C GLN A 4 -7.16 22.84 12.47
N ILE A 5 -7.78 23.53 11.52
CA ILE A 5 -7.10 24.45 10.61
C ILE A 5 -6.59 25.68 11.36
N GLU A 6 -7.41 26.24 12.26
CA GLU A 6 -7.00 27.34 13.13
C GLU A 6 -5.89 26.88 14.11
N ALA A 7 -5.95 25.62 14.59
CA ALA A 7 -4.89 25.03 15.41
C ALA A 7 -3.56 24.81 14.64
N TRP A 8 -3.59 24.71 13.31
CA TRP A 8 -2.40 24.71 12.45
C TRP A 8 -1.88 26.12 12.14
N GLY A 9 -2.46 27.15 12.76
CA GLY A 9 -2.04 28.54 12.60
C GLY A 9 -2.53 29.21 11.32
N ILE A 10 -3.48 28.60 10.61
CA ILE A 10 -4.04 29.15 9.37
C ILE A 10 -5.33 29.89 9.70
N SER A 11 -5.38 31.20 9.42
CA SER A 11 -6.59 32.01 9.63
C SER A 11 -7.72 31.60 8.68
N TRP A 12 -8.90 31.35 9.25
CA TRP A 12 -10.10 31.03 8.48
C TRP A 12 -10.53 32.16 7.54
N GLU A 13 -10.28 33.42 7.94
CA GLU A 13 -10.57 34.59 7.10
C GLU A 13 -9.69 34.61 5.84
N VAL A 14 -8.42 34.23 5.97
CA VAL A 14 -7.49 34.12 4.83
C VAL A 14 -7.91 32.97 3.91
N LEU A 15 -8.27 31.81 4.47
CA LEU A 15 -8.73 30.66 3.69
C LEU A 15 -9.97 30.96 2.84
N ASN A 16 -10.90 31.79 3.32
CA ASN A 16 -12.09 32.18 2.54
C ASN A 16 -11.78 33.16 1.39
N THR A 17 -10.56 33.68 1.31
CA THR A 17 -10.14 34.62 0.25
C THR A 17 -9.26 34.00 -0.82
N ILE A 18 -8.86 32.74 -0.64
CA ILE A 18 -8.03 32.01 -1.60
C ILE A 18 -8.81 30.81 -2.17
N PRO A 19 -8.60 30.44 -3.44
CA PRO A 19 -9.19 29.22 -3.97
C PRO A 19 -8.60 28.00 -3.25
N ILE A 20 -9.47 27.25 -2.58
CA ILE A 20 -9.11 26.00 -1.90
C ILE A 20 -9.31 24.85 -2.88
N VAL A 21 -8.28 24.01 -3.04
CA VAL A 21 -8.39 22.70 -3.68
C VAL A 21 -8.17 21.64 -2.61
N VAL A 22 -9.20 20.85 -2.33
CA VAL A 22 -9.06 19.66 -1.49
C VAL A 22 -8.89 18.46 -2.41
N ILE A 23 -7.72 17.82 -2.33
CA ILE A 23 -7.46 16.57 -3.04
C ILE A 23 -7.77 15.43 -2.08
N HIS A 24 -8.89 14.75 -2.31
CA HIS A 24 -9.15 13.46 -1.70
C HIS A 24 -8.64 12.36 -2.66
N GLY A 25 -7.96 11.35 -2.11
CA GLY A 25 -7.26 10.32 -2.89
C GLY A 25 -8.13 9.73 -4.00
N ARG A 26 -7.60 9.71 -5.23
CA ARG A 26 -8.23 9.08 -6.41
C ARG A 26 -7.76 7.63 -6.60
N GLY A 27 -7.23 7.03 -5.54
CA GLY A 27 -6.66 5.68 -5.60
C GLY A 27 -7.74 4.64 -5.50
N ASP A 28 -7.79 3.76 -6.49
CA ASP A 28 -8.37 2.43 -6.34
C ASP A 28 -7.78 1.75 -5.09
N HIS A 29 -8.63 1.07 -4.30
CA HIS A 29 -8.24 0.43 -3.05
C HIS A 29 -8.79 -1.00 -2.95
N ALA A 30 -8.18 -1.81 -2.08
CA ALA A 30 -8.78 -3.04 -1.58
C ALA A 30 -9.46 -2.76 -0.23
N SER A 31 -10.42 -3.59 0.17
CA SER A 31 -11.18 -3.37 1.40
C SER A 31 -11.11 -4.58 2.33
N ALA A 32 -10.95 -4.30 3.62
CA ALA A 32 -11.16 -5.25 4.72
C ALA A 32 -12.53 -4.93 5.33
N GLY A 33 -13.61 -5.51 4.79
CA GLY A 33 -14.96 -5.03 5.07
C GLY A 33 -15.15 -3.60 4.55
N ASP A 34 -15.45 -2.66 5.45
CA ASP A 34 -15.64 -1.24 5.13
C ASP A 34 -14.35 -0.40 5.23
N GLU A 35 -13.24 -1.01 5.66
CA GLU A 35 -11.97 -0.32 5.87
C GLU A 35 -11.08 -0.39 4.62
N PRO A 36 -10.70 0.76 4.02
CA PRO A 36 -9.91 0.78 2.79
C PRO A 36 -8.41 0.61 3.04
N VAL A 37 -7.74 -0.12 2.14
CA VAL A 37 -6.29 -0.28 2.06
C VAL A 37 -5.81 0.21 0.71
N TYR A 38 -5.06 1.32 0.74
CA TYR A 38 -4.54 1.97 -0.45
C TYR A 38 -3.14 1.42 -0.81
N PRO A 39 -2.85 1.18 -2.11
CA PRO A 39 -1.53 0.77 -2.56
C PRO A 39 -0.39 1.70 -2.10
N GLU A 40 -0.66 3.00 -1.97
CA GLU A 40 0.31 4.00 -1.50
C GLU A 40 0.77 3.70 -0.07
N ALA A 41 -0.16 3.42 0.85
CA ALA A 41 0.17 3.09 2.23
C ALA A 41 0.98 1.77 2.32
N VAL A 42 0.65 0.80 1.47
CA VAL A 42 1.41 -0.46 1.38
C VAL A 42 2.84 -0.22 0.88
N LYS A 43 3.02 0.66 -0.12
CA LYS A 43 4.35 1.05 -0.61
C LYS A 43 5.18 1.72 0.47
N GLU A 44 4.62 2.68 1.19
CA GLU A 44 5.31 3.33 2.32
C GLU A 44 5.78 2.30 3.35
N GLY A 45 4.92 1.34 3.69
CA GLY A 45 5.27 0.24 4.59
C GLY A 45 6.39 -0.66 4.09
N ILE A 46 6.34 -1.04 2.81
CA ILE A 46 7.37 -1.85 2.16
C ILE A 46 8.73 -1.13 2.17
N TYR A 47 8.75 0.15 1.80
CA TYR A 47 9.99 0.92 1.67
C TYR A 47 10.52 1.49 3.00
N TYR A 48 9.75 1.37 4.09
CA TYR A 48 10.19 1.79 5.42
C TYR A 48 11.44 1.04 5.91
N ASN A 49 11.58 -0.24 5.56
CA ASN A 49 12.75 -1.05 5.92
C ASN A 49 13.52 -1.47 4.65
N PRO A 50 14.64 -0.80 4.32
CA PRO A 50 15.43 -1.11 3.13
C PRO A 50 15.86 -2.57 3.02
N ALA A 51 16.19 -3.22 4.14
CA ALA A 51 16.63 -4.61 4.14
C ALA A 51 15.51 -5.58 3.73
N LEU A 52 14.25 -5.28 4.07
CA LEU A 52 13.11 -6.06 3.59
C LEU A 52 12.76 -5.73 2.14
N ALA A 53 12.90 -4.45 1.75
CA ALA A 53 12.64 -4.01 0.39
C ALA A 53 13.59 -4.66 -0.63
N GLU A 54 14.84 -4.94 -0.27
CA GLU A 54 15.81 -5.65 -1.12
C GLU A 54 15.40 -7.11 -1.43
N LEU A 55 14.59 -7.73 -0.56
CA LEU A 55 14.13 -9.11 -0.72
C LEU A 55 12.95 -9.26 -1.68
N ILE A 56 12.41 -8.15 -2.21
CA ILE A 56 11.21 -8.14 -3.06
C ILE A 56 11.40 -7.31 -4.33
N THR A 57 10.53 -7.51 -5.32
CA THR A 57 10.61 -6.83 -6.63
C THR A 57 9.72 -5.60 -6.77
N ALA A 58 9.14 -5.11 -5.67
CA ALA A 58 8.11 -4.06 -5.63
C ALA A 58 6.77 -4.39 -6.34
N ASN A 59 6.65 -5.57 -6.93
CA ASN A 59 5.40 -6.06 -7.48
C ASN A 59 4.56 -6.69 -6.36
N PHE A 60 3.38 -6.13 -6.12
CA PHE A 60 2.41 -6.66 -5.16
C PHE A 60 0.98 -6.53 -5.69
N ARG A 61 0.08 -7.28 -5.07
CA ARG A 61 -1.36 -7.25 -5.33
C ARG A 61 -2.12 -7.16 -4.03
N LEU A 62 -3.20 -6.39 -4.05
CA LEU A 62 -4.17 -6.32 -2.97
C LEU A 62 -5.43 -7.08 -3.38
N VAL A 63 -5.90 -7.96 -2.50
CA VAL A 63 -7.16 -8.68 -2.64
C VAL A 63 -8.07 -8.28 -1.48
N SER A 64 -9.23 -7.72 -1.80
CA SER A 64 -10.25 -7.40 -0.80
C SER A 64 -10.74 -8.67 -0.10
N GLY A 65 -11.08 -8.55 1.17
CA GLY A 65 -11.62 -9.64 1.97
C GLY A 65 -12.65 -9.15 2.98
N PRO A 66 -13.49 -10.05 3.50
CA PRO A 66 -14.56 -9.65 4.43
C PRO A 66 -14.02 -9.12 5.76
N THR A 67 -12.83 -9.53 6.18
CA THR A 67 -12.23 -9.16 7.48
C THR A 67 -10.80 -8.66 7.39
N SER A 68 -10.12 -8.86 6.26
CA SER A 68 -8.74 -8.44 6.06
C SER A 68 -8.41 -8.34 4.59
N VAL A 69 -7.53 -7.42 4.20
CA VAL A 69 -6.93 -7.39 2.86
C VAL A 69 -5.77 -8.37 2.79
N LEU A 70 -5.71 -9.18 1.74
CA LEU A 70 -4.55 -10.00 1.43
C LEU A 70 -3.58 -9.19 0.55
N VAL A 71 -2.35 -9.03 1.03
CA VAL A 71 -1.23 -8.41 0.33
C VAL A 71 -0.32 -9.53 -0.19
N ARG A 72 -0.40 -9.82 -1.48
CA ARG A 72 0.51 -10.76 -2.15
C ARG A 72 1.73 -10.00 -2.64
N ILE A 73 2.93 -10.40 -2.25
CA ILE A 73 4.18 -9.71 -2.60
C ILE A 73 5.10 -10.66 -3.34
N GLN A 74 5.65 -10.20 -4.48
CA GLN A 74 6.61 -10.96 -5.26
C GLN A 74 8.03 -10.79 -4.69
N LEU A 75 8.64 -11.91 -4.30
CA LEU A 75 10.03 -11.97 -3.86
C LEU A 75 11.00 -11.71 -5.02
N SER A 76 12.20 -11.22 -4.67
CA SER A 76 13.33 -11.11 -5.60
C SER A 76 13.78 -12.48 -6.11
N PRO A 77 14.36 -12.57 -7.31
CA PRO A 77 14.86 -13.84 -7.85
C PRO A 77 15.82 -14.55 -6.89
N GLY A 78 15.61 -15.85 -6.68
CA GLY A 78 16.42 -16.66 -5.77
C GLY A 78 16.10 -16.51 -4.28
N VAL A 79 15.21 -15.59 -3.89
CA VAL A 79 14.71 -15.49 -2.52
C VAL A 79 13.56 -16.46 -2.31
N SER A 80 13.68 -17.33 -1.31
CA SER A 80 12.61 -18.25 -0.91
C SER A 80 11.68 -17.58 0.10
N SER A 81 10.39 -17.92 0.03
CA SER A 81 9.43 -17.44 1.03
C SER A 81 9.76 -18.03 2.41
N SER A 82 9.72 -17.18 3.43
CA SER A 82 9.82 -17.58 4.83
C SER A 82 8.82 -16.78 5.67
N ALA A 83 8.38 -17.39 6.77
CA ALA A 83 7.49 -16.74 7.72
C ALA A 83 8.11 -15.47 8.33
N GLU A 84 9.44 -15.38 8.43
CA GLU A 84 10.11 -14.18 8.94
C GLU A 84 9.99 -13.01 7.96
N ILE A 85 10.11 -13.25 6.65
CA ILE A 85 9.94 -12.22 5.62
C ILE A 85 8.49 -11.73 5.61
N GLU A 86 7.53 -12.66 5.61
CA GLU A 86 6.10 -12.33 5.62
C GLU A 86 5.71 -11.51 6.85
N GLU A 87 6.14 -11.93 8.04
CA GLU A 87 5.84 -11.21 9.29
C GLU A 87 6.56 -9.86 9.34
N GLY A 88 7.81 -9.79 8.88
CA GLY A 88 8.56 -8.53 8.79
C GLY A 88 7.86 -7.51 7.91
N LEU A 89 7.42 -7.92 6.72
CA LEU A 89 6.66 -7.07 5.80
C LEU A 89 5.30 -6.70 6.38
N ARG A 90 4.59 -7.65 7.00
CA ARG A 90 3.30 -7.39 7.66
C ARG A 90 3.45 -6.29 8.70
N VAL A 91 4.40 -6.44 9.63
CA VAL A 91 4.67 -5.44 10.68
C VAL A 91 5.02 -4.08 10.09
N ALA A 92 5.85 -4.04 9.04
CA ALA A 92 6.23 -2.79 8.37
C ALA A 92 5.02 -2.10 7.72
N ILE A 93 4.14 -2.86 7.05
CA ILE A 93 2.95 -2.32 6.38
C ILE A 93 1.90 -1.83 7.38
N THR A 94 1.66 -2.55 8.50
CA THR A 94 0.70 -2.11 9.53
C THR A 94 1.06 -0.79 10.23
N ARG A 95 2.25 -0.22 9.97
CA ARG A 95 2.59 1.13 10.43
C ARG A 95 1.85 2.24 9.65
N TYR A 96 1.45 1.93 8.43
CA TYR A 96 0.85 2.87 7.48
C TYR A 96 -0.58 2.47 7.08
N VAL A 97 -0.97 1.23 7.39
CA VAL A 97 -2.29 0.68 7.12
C VAL A 97 -2.96 0.33 8.44
N GLU A 98 -4.06 1.02 8.76
CA GLU A 98 -4.85 0.77 9.98
C GLU A 98 -5.71 -0.50 9.86
N ALA A 99 -6.18 -0.79 8.65
CA ALA A 99 -7.06 -1.93 8.41
C ALA A 99 -6.34 -3.29 8.59
N PRO A 100 -7.06 -4.37 8.96
CA PRO A 100 -6.46 -5.68 9.08
C PRO A 100 -5.90 -6.19 7.75
N ILE A 101 -4.64 -6.65 7.75
CA ILE A 101 -3.98 -7.22 6.58
C ILE A 101 -3.38 -8.59 6.85
N LYS A 102 -3.25 -9.37 5.78
CA LYS A 102 -2.43 -10.59 5.72
C LYS A 102 -1.39 -10.42 4.63
N VAL A 103 -0.15 -10.82 4.88
CA VAL A 103 0.91 -10.79 3.87
C VAL A 103 1.25 -12.21 3.47
N VAL A 104 1.37 -12.45 2.17
CA VAL A 104 1.90 -13.71 1.61
C VAL A 104 2.99 -13.36 0.62
N CYS A 105 4.15 -14.00 0.77
CA CYS A 105 5.27 -13.83 -0.14
C CYS A 105 5.33 -15.00 -1.11
N GLU A 106 5.32 -14.69 -2.39
CA GLU A 106 5.41 -15.70 -3.45
C GLU A 106 6.75 -15.58 -4.17
N PRO A 107 7.40 -16.70 -4.50
CA PRO A 107 8.64 -16.66 -5.27
C PRO A 107 8.44 -16.00 -6.63
N TYR A 108 9.52 -15.42 -7.15
CA TYR A 108 9.53 -14.64 -8.38
C TYR A 108 8.81 -15.34 -9.55
N GLU A 109 9.03 -16.64 -9.72
CA GLU A 109 8.54 -17.45 -10.84
C GLU A 109 7.03 -17.77 -10.77
N TYR A 110 6.44 -17.72 -9.56
CA TYR A 110 5.07 -18.19 -9.31
C TYR A 110 4.04 -17.08 -9.10
N PHE A 111 4.46 -15.81 -9.05
CA PHE A 111 3.57 -14.67 -8.75
C PHE A 111 2.43 -14.46 -9.78
N GLY A 112 2.50 -15.11 -10.94
CA GLY A 112 1.36 -15.31 -11.86
C GLY A 112 0.79 -14.05 -12.53
N SER A 113 1.37 -12.87 -12.29
CA SER A 113 0.71 -11.59 -12.56
C SER A 113 1.57 -10.50 -13.24
N GLY A 114 2.77 -10.81 -13.74
CA GLY A 114 3.69 -9.75 -14.18
C GLY A 114 4.92 -10.11 -15.02
N MET A 115 4.97 -11.25 -15.73
CA MET A 115 6.14 -11.55 -16.58
C MET A 115 6.13 -10.91 -17.98
N THR A 116 5.00 -10.33 -18.42
CA THR A 116 5.00 -9.44 -19.59
C THR A 116 5.37 -8.04 -19.12
N LEU A 117 6.67 -7.76 -19.02
CA LEU A 117 7.23 -6.42 -18.87
C LEU A 117 6.84 -5.59 -20.09
N ASP A 118 5.67 -4.99 -20.05
CA ASP A 118 5.33 -3.87 -20.90
C ASP A 118 5.93 -2.63 -20.24
N TYR A 119 7.13 -2.24 -20.69
CA TYR A 119 7.87 -1.09 -20.15
C TYR A 119 7.09 0.24 -20.25
N GLU A 120 5.98 0.28 -21.00
CA GLU A 120 5.08 1.43 -21.08
C GLU A 120 3.94 1.40 -20.03
N ARG A 121 3.72 0.30 -19.29
CA ARG A 121 2.59 0.12 -18.37
C ARG A 121 2.99 -0.17 -16.92
N LYS A 122 2.40 0.59 -16.00
CA LYS A 122 2.51 0.38 -14.54
C LYS A 122 1.78 -0.92 -14.15
N PHE A 123 2.38 -1.72 -13.27
CA PHE A 123 1.73 -2.93 -12.73
C PHE A 123 0.39 -2.58 -12.06
N ALA A 124 -0.67 -3.35 -12.34
CA ALA A 124 -2.00 -3.14 -11.77
C ALA A 124 -2.07 -3.65 -10.32
N TYR A 125 -2.20 -2.78 -9.32
CA TYR A 125 -2.11 -3.19 -7.92
C TYR A 125 -3.33 -3.95 -7.38
N LEU A 126 -4.47 -3.89 -8.05
CA LEU A 126 -5.69 -4.58 -7.64
C LEU A 126 -5.95 -5.84 -8.45
N SER A 127 -6.50 -6.86 -7.80
CA SER A 127 -7.09 -8.02 -8.46
C SER A 127 -8.57 -8.11 -8.09
N VAL A 128 -9.42 -8.31 -9.09
CA VAL A 128 -10.86 -8.57 -8.92
C VAL A 128 -11.09 -9.93 -8.28
#